data_AF-A0A1J4SK24-F1
#
_entry.id   AF-A0A1J4SK24-F1
#
_cell.length_a   1.000
_cell.length_b   1.000
_cell.length_c   1.000
_cell.angle_alpha   90.00
_cell.angle_beta   90.00
_cell.angle_gamma   90.00
#
_symmetry.space_group_name_H-M   'P 1'
#
loop_
_entity.id
_entity.type
_entity.pdbx_description
1 polymer ?
#
loop_
_entity_poly.entity_id
_entity_poly.type
_entity_poly.pdbx_seq_one_letter_code
_entity_poly.pdbx_strand_id
1 'polypeptide(L)'
;MYTSAAPGLITMDLISYGDSIPEGDYRLHSAFANALNFRKGKIIVSLVPPRTGAGPLNLVLKQLPVGARRLRASRFYFYVDENRLRKEPAALYSSGVPLIDAEPDTVMANAIVLSGLLAAGAPPKSLAFIFDPALEKDFSRVFDRHLLLRFKKAIAHFNAGDYARGVKTMRGLGLGLTPSGDDFISGLLSGFNFASLNMRFDLEARIEQIFFYAESSNLISNSFLRSSYEGKVSEKVRRLLQALAGKDRAELEAAAAAALKSGHTSGADFCAGLLFALMQALKGG
;
A
#
# COMPACT_ATOMS: atom_id res chain seq x y z
N MET A 1 20.23 -50.34 10.43
CA MET A 1 19.16 -49.39 10.75
C MET A 1 19.74 -47.99 10.66
N TYR A 2 19.56 -47.31 9.53
CA TYR A 2 19.87 -45.88 9.43
C TYR A 2 18.62 -45.12 9.83
N THR A 3 18.66 -44.49 11.00
CA THR A 3 17.68 -43.50 11.43
C THR A 3 17.88 -42.26 10.56
N SER A 4 17.04 -42.07 9.53
CA SER A 4 16.94 -40.79 8.86
C SER A 4 16.28 -39.81 9.84
N ALA A 5 17.08 -38.90 10.39
CA ALA A 5 16.54 -37.73 11.07
C ALA A 5 15.64 -36.99 10.06
N ALA A 6 14.36 -36.82 10.42
CA ALA A 6 13.46 -35.98 9.67
C ALA A 6 14.10 -34.60 9.51
N PRO A 7 14.11 -34.00 8.30
CA PRO A 7 14.59 -32.63 8.13
C PRO A 7 13.81 -31.75 9.11
N GLY A 8 14.54 -31.06 9.99
CA GLY A 8 13.97 -30.32 11.11
C GLY A 8 12.79 -29.49 10.65
N LEU A 9 11.62 -29.71 11.27
CA LEU A 9 10.46 -28.85 11.12
C LEU A 9 10.90 -27.45 11.51
N ILE A 10 11.17 -26.60 10.50
CA ILE A 10 11.27 -25.17 10.71
C ILE A 10 9.89 -24.76 11.23
N THR A 11 9.81 -24.45 12.53
CA THR A 11 8.56 -24.00 13.13
C THR A 11 8.16 -22.71 12.45
N MET A 12 7.02 -22.76 11.77
CA MET A 12 6.45 -21.63 11.08
C MET A 12 5.78 -20.74 12.13
N ASP A 13 6.40 -19.62 12.45
CA ASP A 13 5.93 -18.72 13.50
C ASP A 13 5.13 -17.55 12.90
N LEU A 14 3.85 -17.44 13.28
CA LEU A 14 3.00 -16.30 12.96
C LEU A 14 3.30 -15.14 13.92
N ILE A 15 3.72 -14.01 13.37
CA ILE A 15 3.99 -12.78 14.14
C ILE A 15 2.75 -11.92 14.22
N SER A 16 2.11 -11.67 13.08
CA SER A 16 0.85 -10.93 13.01
C SER A 16 0.02 -11.32 11.80
N TYR A 17 -1.26 -10.99 11.83
CA TYR A 17 -2.16 -11.16 10.70
C TYR A 17 -3.16 -10.01 10.60
N GLY A 18 -3.53 -9.67 9.38
CA GLY A 18 -4.50 -8.61 9.10
C GLY A 18 -5.94 -8.97 9.48
N ASP A 19 -6.70 -7.96 9.90
CA ASP A 19 -8.12 -8.03 10.22
C ASP A 19 -9.06 -8.27 9.04
N SER A 20 -8.55 -8.20 7.81
CA SER A 20 -9.37 -8.24 6.59
C SER A 20 -9.20 -9.53 5.80
N ILE A 21 -8.58 -10.57 6.38
CA ILE A 21 -8.37 -11.87 5.73
C ILE A 21 -9.63 -12.74 5.88
N PRO A 22 -10.39 -12.98 4.80
CA PRO A 22 -11.61 -13.78 4.89
C PRO A 22 -11.31 -15.27 5.15
N GLU A 23 -12.23 -15.96 5.79
CA GLU A 23 -12.17 -17.42 5.88
C GLU A 23 -12.30 -18.08 4.51
N GLY A 24 -11.70 -19.25 4.34
CA GLY A 24 -11.79 -20.08 3.14
C GLY A 24 -10.44 -20.60 2.64
N ASP A 25 -10.49 -21.26 1.49
CA ASP A 25 -9.34 -21.87 0.84
C ASP A 25 -8.78 -20.97 -0.26
N TYR A 26 -7.46 -20.84 -0.27
CA TYR A 26 -6.68 -20.04 -1.19
C TYR A 26 -5.61 -20.90 -1.86
N ARG A 27 -5.31 -20.61 -3.12
CA ARG A 27 -4.23 -21.26 -3.89
C ARG A 27 -3.11 -20.29 -4.18
N LEU A 28 -1.87 -20.77 -4.21
CA LEU A 28 -0.74 -19.94 -4.61
C LEU A 28 -1.01 -19.31 -5.98
N HIS A 29 -0.91 -17.99 -6.03
CA HIS A 29 -1.05 -17.17 -7.23
C HIS A 29 0.33 -16.77 -7.77
N SER A 30 1.20 -16.27 -6.89
CA SER A 30 2.55 -15.85 -7.26
C SER A 30 3.49 -15.94 -6.06
N ALA A 31 4.76 -16.22 -6.34
CA ALA A 31 5.82 -16.30 -5.35
C ALA A 31 6.97 -15.36 -5.75
N PHE A 32 7.43 -14.56 -4.78
CA PHE A 32 8.56 -13.65 -4.90
C PHE A 32 9.51 -13.87 -3.73
N ALA A 33 10.71 -13.29 -3.80
CA ALA A 33 11.69 -13.38 -2.72
C ALA A 33 11.13 -12.96 -1.34
N ASN A 34 10.18 -12.02 -1.31
CA ASN A 34 9.69 -11.38 -0.09
C ASN A 34 8.18 -11.52 0.11
N ALA A 35 7.49 -12.33 -0.70
CA ALA A 35 6.05 -12.51 -0.57
C ALA A 35 5.59 -13.80 -1.27
N LEU A 36 4.67 -14.53 -0.64
CA LEU A 36 3.86 -15.55 -1.29
C LEU A 36 2.42 -15.06 -1.30
N ASN A 37 1.83 -14.94 -2.49
CA ASN A 37 0.48 -14.41 -2.67
C ASN A 37 -0.48 -15.57 -2.96
N PHE A 38 -1.54 -15.66 -2.18
CA PHE A 38 -2.56 -16.70 -2.26
C PHE A 38 -3.90 -16.09 -2.64
N ARG A 39 -4.60 -16.73 -3.57
CA ARG A 39 -5.82 -16.21 -4.19
C ARG A 39 -7.05 -17.02 -3.79
N LYS A 40 -8.13 -16.32 -3.47
CA LYS A 40 -9.51 -16.81 -3.40
C LYS A 40 -10.41 -15.85 -4.17
N GLY A 41 -10.95 -16.29 -5.32
CA GLY A 41 -11.77 -15.42 -6.17
C GLY A 41 -10.98 -14.20 -6.66
N LYS A 42 -11.39 -12.99 -6.25
CA LYS A 42 -10.69 -11.73 -6.55
C LYS A 42 -9.71 -11.27 -5.44
N ILE A 43 -9.67 -11.98 -4.31
CA ILE A 43 -8.92 -11.56 -3.12
C ILE A 43 -7.54 -12.20 -3.13
N ILE A 44 -6.52 -11.39 -2.85
CA ILE A 44 -5.14 -11.82 -2.57
C ILE A 44 -4.85 -11.68 -1.07
N VAL A 45 -4.26 -12.72 -0.49
CA VAL A 45 -3.69 -12.72 0.84
C VAL A 45 -2.20 -13.01 0.71
N SER A 46 -1.36 -12.24 1.40
CA SER A 46 0.10 -12.30 1.25
C SER A 46 0.76 -12.83 2.52
N LEU A 47 1.56 -13.88 2.39
CA LEU A 47 2.51 -14.27 3.43
C LEU A 47 3.78 -13.45 3.22
N VAL A 48 4.21 -12.71 4.24
CA VAL A 48 5.30 -11.73 4.13
C VAL A 48 6.26 -11.85 5.32
N PRO A 49 7.55 -11.49 5.16
CA PRO A 49 8.52 -11.44 6.25
C PRO A 49 8.29 -10.19 7.13
N PRO A 50 8.92 -10.12 8.32
CA PRO A 50 8.74 -9.00 9.26
C PRO A 50 9.09 -7.64 8.66
N ARG A 51 10.10 -7.58 7.79
CA ARG A 51 10.50 -6.35 7.10
C ARG A 51 9.42 -5.74 6.21
N THR A 52 8.48 -6.54 5.72
CA THR A 52 7.35 -6.03 4.93
C THR A 52 6.36 -5.31 5.84
N GLY A 53 6.11 -5.86 7.03
CA GLY A 53 5.25 -5.30 8.06
C GLY A 53 3.80 -5.79 7.98
N ALA A 54 3.03 -5.45 9.00
CA ALA A 54 1.62 -5.82 9.07
C ALA A 54 0.77 -5.04 8.05
N GLY A 55 -0.35 -5.62 7.65
CA GLY A 55 -1.29 -5.04 6.69
C GLY A 55 -2.62 -5.80 6.67
N PRO A 56 -3.68 -5.23 6.08
CA PRO A 56 -5.05 -5.77 6.14
C PRO A 56 -5.17 -7.21 5.62
N LEU A 57 -4.36 -7.55 4.61
CA LEU A 57 -4.38 -8.86 3.93
C LEU A 57 -3.06 -9.63 4.10
N ASN A 58 -2.23 -9.25 5.08
CA ASN A 58 -0.92 -9.86 5.30
C ASN A 58 -0.96 -10.89 6.44
N LEU A 59 -0.26 -12.01 6.26
CA LEU A 59 0.23 -12.85 7.35
C LEU A 59 1.73 -12.60 7.47
N VAL A 60 2.16 -12.00 8.58
CA VAL A 60 3.57 -11.75 8.85
C VAL A 60 4.14 -12.97 9.53
N LEU A 61 5.11 -13.60 8.88
CA LEU A 61 5.76 -14.82 9.35
C LEU A 61 7.22 -14.53 9.63
N LYS A 62 7.77 -15.15 10.68
CA LYS A 62 9.19 -15.05 11.00
C LYS A 62 10.07 -15.51 9.83
N GLN A 63 9.63 -16.56 9.14
CA GLN A 63 10.26 -17.09 7.94
C GLN A 63 9.19 -17.49 6.91
N LEU A 64 9.46 -17.24 5.63
CA LEU A 64 8.53 -17.62 4.57
C LEU A 64 8.66 -19.11 4.24
N PRO A 65 7.53 -19.83 4.09
CA PRO A 65 7.52 -21.24 3.73
C PRO A 65 7.73 -21.38 2.22
N VAL A 66 8.99 -21.34 1.76
CA VAL A 66 9.31 -21.44 0.33
C VAL A 66 8.70 -22.71 -0.26
N GLY A 67 7.93 -22.55 -1.34
CA GLY A 67 7.25 -23.65 -2.01
C GLY A 67 5.83 -23.95 -1.53
N ALA A 68 5.32 -23.24 -0.53
CA ALA A 68 3.95 -23.42 -0.06
C ALA A 68 2.92 -23.19 -1.17
N ARG A 69 1.93 -24.08 -1.28
CA ARG A 69 0.96 -24.09 -2.40
C ARG A 69 -0.48 -23.78 -1.99
N ARG A 70 -0.85 -24.09 -0.74
CA ARG A 70 -2.21 -23.89 -0.23
C ARG A 70 -2.18 -23.05 1.05
N LEU A 71 -3.14 -22.14 1.14
CA LEU A 71 -3.46 -21.42 2.37
C LEU A 71 -4.94 -21.64 2.67
N ARG A 72 -5.28 -22.00 3.90
CA ARG A 72 -6.67 -22.00 4.39
C ARG A 72 -6.77 -21.12 5.62
N ALA A 73 -7.73 -20.21 5.62
CA ALA A 73 -8.09 -19.43 6.79
C ALA A 73 -9.38 -19.98 7.39
N SER A 74 -9.35 -20.40 8.66
CA SER A 74 -10.55 -20.69 9.45
C SER A 74 -10.74 -19.62 10.52
N ARG A 75 -11.81 -19.72 11.30
CA ARG A 75 -12.05 -18.83 12.44
C ARG A 75 -10.87 -18.72 13.42
N PHE A 76 -10.17 -19.82 13.71
CA PHE A 76 -9.14 -19.87 14.77
C PHE A 76 -7.73 -20.17 14.27
N TYR A 77 -7.58 -20.61 13.02
CA TYR A 77 -6.29 -21.04 12.49
C TYR A 77 -6.07 -20.56 11.06
N PHE A 78 -4.81 -20.37 10.71
CA PHE A 78 -4.35 -20.46 9.33
C PHE A 78 -3.69 -21.81 9.12
N TYR A 79 -3.89 -22.41 7.96
CA TYR A 79 -3.19 -23.61 7.52
C TYR A 79 -2.39 -23.26 6.28
N VAL A 80 -1.08 -23.49 6.31
CA VAL A 80 -0.21 -23.30 5.16
C VAL A 80 0.38 -24.65 4.79
N ASP A 81 -0.19 -25.24 3.74
CA ASP A 81 -0.16 -26.68 3.49
C ASP A 81 -0.49 -27.48 4.76
N GLU A 82 0.47 -28.23 5.30
CA GLU A 82 0.28 -29.06 6.49
C GLU A 82 0.57 -28.30 7.81
N ASN A 83 1.10 -27.08 7.74
CA ASN A 83 1.44 -26.29 8.91
C ASN A 83 0.22 -25.57 9.46
N ARG A 84 0.00 -25.65 10.78
CA ARG A 84 -1.12 -25.00 11.47
C ARG A 84 -0.64 -23.84 12.34
N LEU A 85 -1.17 -22.65 12.10
CA LEU A 85 -0.84 -21.41 12.80
C LEU A 85 -2.07 -20.91 13.56
N ARG A 86 -1.97 -20.70 14.87
CA ARG A 86 -3.09 -20.20 15.68
C ARG A 86 -3.25 -18.69 15.51
N LYS A 87 -4.50 -18.23 15.40
CA LYS A 87 -4.86 -16.81 15.41
C LYS A 87 -4.93 -16.28 16.84
N GLU A 88 -3.78 -15.99 17.42
CA GLU A 88 -3.74 -15.35 18.74
C GLU A 88 -4.32 -13.92 18.64
N PRO A 89 -5.23 -13.50 19.54
CA PRO A 89 -5.81 -12.15 19.49
C PRO A 89 -4.77 -11.03 19.53
N ALA A 90 -3.67 -11.22 20.27
CA ALA A 90 -2.57 -10.26 20.35
C ALA A 90 -1.78 -10.09 19.04
N ALA A 91 -1.90 -11.04 18.12
CA ALA A 91 -1.26 -11.00 16.80
C ALA A 91 -2.16 -10.35 15.73
N LEU A 92 -3.40 -9.97 16.07
CA LEU A 92 -4.31 -9.30 15.15
C LEU A 92 -3.87 -7.85 14.92
N TYR A 93 -3.59 -7.52 13.65
CA TYR A 93 -3.32 -6.15 13.24
C TYR A 93 -4.61 -5.44 12.84
N SER A 94 -4.91 -4.34 13.53
CA SER A 94 -6.00 -3.41 13.19
C SER A 94 -5.55 -2.44 12.10
N SER A 95 -6.12 -2.60 10.92
CA SER A 95 -5.65 -1.94 9.69
C SER A 95 -6.31 -0.61 9.41
N GLY A 96 -7.34 -0.21 10.17
CA GLY A 96 -8.03 1.06 9.96
C GLY A 96 -7.05 2.24 9.94
N VAL A 97 -7.34 3.24 9.11
CA VAL A 97 -6.72 4.57 9.18
C VAL A 97 -6.74 5.05 10.63
N PRO A 98 -5.65 5.61 11.16
CA PRO A 98 -5.61 6.06 12.55
C PRO A 98 -6.67 7.14 12.76
N LEU A 99 -7.42 7.03 13.87
CA LEU A 99 -8.38 8.04 14.31
C LEU A 99 -7.66 9.02 15.24
N ILE A 100 -7.39 10.22 14.75
CA ILE A 100 -6.65 11.29 15.41
C ILE A 100 -7.31 12.61 15.00
N ASP A 101 -7.53 13.52 15.94
CA ASP A 101 -7.96 14.88 15.60
C ASP A 101 -6.74 15.63 15.01
N ALA A 102 -6.70 15.77 13.68
CA ALA A 102 -5.55 16.30 12.97
C ALA A 102 -5.79 17.75 12.55
N GLU A 103 -4.89 18.64 12.97
CA GLU A 103 -4.95 20.05 12.58
C GLU A 103 -4.54 20.24 11.10
N PRO A 104 -5.39 20.80 10.23
CA PRO A 104 -5.10 20.97 8.81
C PRO A 104 -3.77 21.67 8.52
N ASP A 105 -3.42 22.70 9.29
CA ASP A 105 -2.16 23.45 9.13
C ASP A 105 -0.93 22.59 9.47
N THR A 106 -1.05 21.72 10.49
CA THR A 106 0.04 20.79 10.85
C THR A 106 0.23 19.77 9.75
N VAL A 107 -0.86 19.20 9.23
CA VAL A 107 -0.82 18.24 8.12
C VAL A 107 -0.26 18.90 6.87
N MET A 108 -0.63 20.14 6.55
CA MET A 108 -0.08 20.89 5.41
C MET A 108 1.43 21.09 5.54
N ALA A 109 1.89 21.59 6.68
CA ALA A 109 3.31 21.81 6.93
C ALA A 109 4.10 20.50 6.78
N ASN A 110 3.60 19.41 7.36
CA ASN A 110 4.22 18.09 7.27
C ASN A 110 4.12 17.46 5.87
N ALA A 111 3.08 17.77 5.09
CA ALA A 111 2.94 17.32 3.70
C ALA A 111 3.98 18.01 2.79
N ILE A 112 4.23 19.31 2.98
CA ILE A 112 5.31 20.03 2.27
C ILE A 112 6.65 19.36 2.55
N VAL A 113 6.91 19.08 3.82
CA VAL A 113 8.12 18.37 4.27
C VAL A 113 8.26 17.01 3.62
N LEU A 114 7.20 16.19 3.69
CA LEU A 114 7.19 14.85 3.14
C LEU A 114 7.38 14.88 1.62
N SER A 115 6.91 15.92 0.92
CA SER A 115 7.16 16.09 -0.51
C SER A 115 8.66 16.26 -0.83
N GLY A 116 9.40 17.00 0.01
CA GLY A 116 10.86 17.12 -0.09
C GLY A 116 11.58 15.81 0.22
N LEU A 117 11.15 15.08 1.26
CA LEU A 117 11.69 13.76 1.59
C LEU A 117 11.45 12.74 0.48
N LEU A 118 10.26 12.77 -0.13
CA LEU A 118 9.91 11.95 -1.28
C LEU A 118 10.80 12.28 -2.47
N ALA A 119 10.95 13.56 -2.83
CA ALA A 119 11.80 13.97 -3.95
C ALA A 119 13.27 13.54 -3.77
N ALA A 120 13.80 13.62 -2.54
CA ALA A 120 15.17 13.25 -2.23
C ALA A 120 15.42 11.74 -2.12
N GLY A 121 14.42 10.98 -1.64
CA GLY A 121 14.57 9.56 -1.30
C GLY A 121 13.88 8.58 -2.25
N ALA A 122 13.10 9.08 -3.21
CA ALA A 122 12.36 8.21 -4.11
C ALA A 122 13.27 7.52 -5.14
N PRO A 123 12.98 6.26 -5.49
CA PRO A 123 13.67 5.54 -6.53
C PRO A 123 13.43 6.19 -7.90
N PRO A 124 14.40 6.11 -8.83
CA PRO A 124 14.23 6.62 -10.19
C PRO A 124 12.97 6.08 -10.86
N LYS A 125 12.33 6.91 -11.69
CA LYS A 125 11.09 6.61 -12.42
C LYS A 125 9.84 6.39 -11.55
N SER A 126 9.91 6.74 -10.27
CA SER A 126 8.71 6.89 -9.44
C SER A 126 7.91 8.14 -9.82
N LEU A 127 6.71 8.26 -9.26
CA LEU A 127 5.84 9.41 -9.40
C LEU A 127 6.23 10.60 -8.51
N ALA A 128 7.39 10.55 -7.86
CA ALA A 128 7.93 11.68 -7.10
C ALA A 128 8.17 12.93 -7.98
N PHE A 129 8.29 12.77 -9.31
CA PHE A 129 8.40 13.89 -10.25
C PHE A 129 7.23 14.89 -10.17
N ILE A 130 6.09 14.47 -9.61
CA ILE A 130 4.92 15.33 -9.36
C ILE A 130 5.30 16.52 -8.46
N PHE A 131 6.23 16.31 -7.52
CA PHE A 131 6.68 17.33 -6.56
C PHE A 131 8.06 17.91 -6.91
N ASP A 132 8.87 17.19 -7.68
CA ASP A 132 10.15 17.68 -8.22
C ASP A 132 10.30 17.33 -9.71
N PRO A 133 9.98 18.27 -10.62
CA PRO A 133 10.10 18.05 -12.07
C PRO A 133 11.51 17.70 -12.54
N ALA A 134 12.56 17.97 -11.76
CA ALA A 134 13.93 17.58 -12.12
C ALA A 134 14.08 16.04 -12.19
N LEU A 135 13.21 15.29 -11.53
CA LEU A 135 13.16 13.82 -11.58
C LEU A 135 12.62 13.27 -12.91
N GLU A 136 12.02 14.11 -13.77
CA GLU A 136 11.62 13.70 -15.13
C GLU A 136 12.82 13.20 -15.96
N LYS A 137 14.04 13.63 -15.62
CA LYS A 137 15.30 13.18 -16.26
C LYS A 137 15.49 11.65 -16.21
N ASP A 138 14.92 10.98 -15.21
CA ASP A 138 15.05 9.53 -15.04
C ASP A 138 14.20 8.74 -16.06
N PHE A 139 13.21 9.40 -16.66
CA PHE A 139 12.39 8.85 -17.75
C PHE A 139 13.07 9.09 -19.11
N SER A 140 14.33 8.68 -19.24
CA SER A 140 15.18 9.07 -20.37
C SER A 140 14.92 8.28 -21.65
N ARG A 141 14.49 7.01 -21.56
CA ARG A 141 14.25 6.12 -22.73
C ARG A 141 12.90 6.40 -23.38
N VAL A 142 12.75 6.07 -24.67
CA VAL A 142 11.51 6.32 -25.44
C VAL A 142 10.26 5.79 -24.74
N PHE A 143 10.31 4.53 -24.27
CA PHE A 143 9.21 3.94 -23.52
C PHE A 143 8.90 4.69 -22.22
N ASP A 144 9.94 5.05 -21.45
CA ASP A 144 9.79 5.76 -20.19
C ASP A 144 9.18 7.17 -20.42
N ARG A 145 9.59 7.87 -21.49
CA ARG A 145 9.02 9.17 -21.88
C ARG A 145 7.54 9.07 -22.21
N HIS A 146 7.13 8.06 -22.97
CA HIS A 146 5.71 7.84 -23.25
C HIS A 146 4.92 7.54 -21.97
N LEU A 147 5.50 6.78 -21.05
CA LEU A 147 4.88 6.50 -19.76
C LEU A 147 4.74 7.80 -18.92
N LEU A 148 5.79 8.61 -18.85
CA LEU A 148 5.78 9.92 -18.18
C LEU A 148 4.69 10.85 -18.75
N LEU A 149 4.54 10.93 -20.08
CA LEU A 149 3.49 11.73 -20.71
C LEU A 149 2.09 11.27 -20.28
N ARG A 150 1.86 9.96 -20.15
CA ARG A 150 0.58 9.42 -19.67
C ARG A 150 0.34 9.74 -18.20
N PHE A 151 1.36 9.65 -17.35
CA PHE A 151 1.26 10.09 -15.96
C PHE A 151 0.92 11.58 -15.86
N LYS A 152 1.64 12.44 -16.58
CA LYS A 152 1.38 13.89 -16.61
C LYS A 152 -0.04 14.20 -17.07
N LYS A 153 -0.55 13.48 -18.08
CA LYS A 153 -1.95 13.59 -18.53
C LYS A 153 -2.95 13.23 -17.42
N ALA A 154 -2.71 12.14 -16.69
CA ALA A 154 -3.56 11.75 -15.57
C ALA A 154 -3.54 12.80 -14.44
N ILE A 155 -2.36 13.31 -14.07
CA ILE A 155 -2.20 14.38 -13.06
C ILE A 155 -2.90 15.67 -13.49
N ALA A 156 -2.85 16.04 -14.78
CA ALA A 156 -3.59 17.19 -15.29
C ALA A 156 -5.11 17.03 -15.11
N HIS A 157 -5.66 15.84 -15.34
CA HIS A 157 -7.08 15.56 -15.06
C HIS A 157 -7.42 15.69 -13.57
N PHE A 158 -6.57 15.15 -12.69
CA PHE A 158 -6.77 15.28 -11.24
C PHE A 158 -6.72 16.73 -10.76
N ASN A 159 -5.76 17.52 -11.26
CA ASN A 159 -5.65 18.95 -10.94
C ASN A 159 -6.86 19.76 -11.41
N ALA A 160 -7.48 19.35 -12.52
CA ALA A 160 -8.71 19.95 -13.03
C ALA A 160 -9.98 19.47 -12.30
N GLY A 161 -9.86 18.58 -11.30
CA GLY A 161 -10.99 18.00 -10.57
C GLY A 161 -11.72 16.87 -11.31
N ASP A 162 -11.25 16.46 -12.49
CA ASP A 162 -11.82 15.35 -13.27
C ASP A 162 -11.22 14.00 -12.81
N TYR A 163 -11.57 13.59 -11.59
CA TYR A 163 -11.07 12.36 -10.97
C TYR A 163 -11.43 11.11 -11.79
N ALA A 164 -12.61 11.08 -12.42
CA ALA A 164 -13.02 9.98 -13.27
C ALA A 164 -12.05 9.76 -14.44
N ARG A 165 -11.69 10.81 -15.20
CA ARG A 165 -10.69 10.68 -16.28
C ARG A 165 -9.28 10.49 -15.74
N GLY A 166 -8.94 11.12 -14.63
CA GLY A 166 -7.65 10.95 -13.95
C GLY A 166 -7.39 9.49 -13.62
N VAL A 167 -8.31 8.83 -12.92
CA VAL A 167 -8.21 7.41 -12.55
C VAL A 167 -8.19 6.52 -13.78
N LYS A 168 -9.09 6.71 -14.75
CA LYS A 168 -9.10 5.92 -16.00
C LYS A 168 -7.78 6.00 -16.76
N THR A 169 -7.12 7.16 -16.72
CA THR A 169 -5.82 7.36 -17.37
C THR A 169 -4.69 6.74 -16.56
N MET A 170 -4.76 6.82 -15.22
CA MET A 170 -3.72 6.38 -14.29
C MET A 170 -3.69 4.86 -14.05
N ARG A 171 -4.87 4.21 -13.97
CA ARG A 171 -4.99 2.80 -13.61
C ARG A 171 -4.16 1.89 -14.53
N GLY A 172 -3.47 0.93 -13.93
CA GLY A 172 -2.63 -0.03 -14.63
C GLY A 172 -1.40 0.57 -15.33
N LEU A 173 -1.11 1.86 -15.17
CA LEU A 173 0.12 2.45 -15.70
C LEU A 173 1.33 2.10 -14.85
N GLY A 174 2.42 1.73 -15.50
CA GLY A 174 3.67 1.35 -14.83
C GLY A 174 4.02 -0.11 -15.06
N LEU A 175 5.22 -0.48 -14.63
CA LEU A 175 5.75 -1.84 -14.78
C LEU A 175 5.85 -2.50 -13.40
N GLY A 176 5.86 -3.84 -13.39
CA GLY A 176 6.12 -4.62 -12.19
C GLY A 176 4.87 -5.26 -11.58
N LEU A 177 5.01 -5.71 -10.34
CA LEU A 177 3.99 -6.48 -9.63
C LEU A 177 2.74 -5.64 -9.32
N THR A 178 2.95 -4.39 -8.93
CA THR A 178 1.94 -3.36 -8.76
C THR A 178 2.35 -2.21 -9.69
N PRO A 179 1.52 -1.86 -10.70
CA PRO A 179 1.81 -0.71 -11.55
C PRO A 179 1.80 0.59 -10.71
N SER A 180 2.75 1.48 -10.94
CA SER A 180 2.88 2.78 -10.24
C SER A 180 1.58 3.57 -10.16
N GLY A 181 0.75 3.52 -11.21
CA GLY A 181 -0.55 4.17 -11.23
C GLY A 181 -1.56 3.57 -10.27
N ASP A 182 -1.56 2.25 -10.07
CA ASP A 182 -2.42 1.59 -9.08
C ASP A 182 -1.95 1.89 -7.64
N ASP A 183 -0.63 1.95 -7.43
CA ASP A 183 -0.02 2.37 -6.16
C ASP A 183 -0.40 3.82 -5.82
N PHE A 184 -0.31 4.74 -6.80
CA PHE A 184 -0.76 6.12 -6.67
C PHE A 184 -2.24 6.24 -6.32
N ILE A 185 -3.11 5.50 -7.00
CA ILE A 185 -4.56 5.54 -6.71
C ILE A 185 -4.84 5.00 -5.29
N SER A 186 -4.13 3.96 -4.84
CA SER A 186 -4.23 3.46 -3.48
C SER A 186 -3.79 4.51 -2.44
N GLY A 187 -2.70 5.23 -2.73
CA GLY A 187 -2.26 6.38 -1.94
C GLY A 187 -3.30 7.50 -1.90
N LEU A 188 -3.87 7.83 -3.05
CA LEU A 188 -4.90 8.85 -3.23
C LEU A 188 -6.15 8.55 -2.38
N LEU A 189 -6.65 7.31 -2.44
CA LEU A 189 -7.77 6.84 -1.61
C LEU A 189 -7.43 6.91 -0.12
N SER A 190 -6.21 6.52 0.27
CA SER A 190 -5.78 6.54 1.68
C SER A 190 -5.67 7.97 2.22
N GLY A 191 -5.15 8.90 1.41
CA GLY A 191 -5.04 10.31 1.78
C GLY A 191 -6.40 10.99 1.93
N PHE A 192 -7.35 10.73 1.02
CA PHE A 192 -8.72 11.26 1.17
C PHE A 192 -9.48 10.63 2.34
N ASN A 193 -9.34 9.33 2.58
CA ASN A 193 -9.91 8.70 3.78
C ASN A 193 -9.34 9.33 5.06
N PHE A 194 -8.02 9.55 5.14
CA PHE A 194 -7.41 10.22 6.28
C PHE A 194 -7.94 11.64 6.46
N ALA A 195 -8.01 12.42 5.39
CA ALA A 195 -8.54 13.79 5.43
C ALA A 195 -10.02 13.84 5.84
N SER A 196 -10.83 12.91 5.36
CA SER A 196 -12.24 12.84 5.72
C SER A 196 -12.44 12.48 7.19
N LEU A 197 -11.72 11.47 7.68
CA LEU A 197 -11.87 10.98 9.06
C LEU A 197 -11.24 11.90 10.11
N ASN A 198 -10.10 12.52 9.79
CA ASN A 198 -9.25 13.20 10.78
C ASN A 198 -9.21 14.72 10.64
N MET A 199 -9.62 15.26 9.48
CA MET A 199 -9.76 16.71 9.24
C MET A 199 -11.22 17.10 8.91
N ARG A 200 -12.15 16.15 8.93
CA ARG A 200 -13.61 16.34 8.75
C ARG A 200 -14.01 16.94 7.40
N PHE A 201 -13.21 16.71 6.36
CA PHE A 201 -13.55 17.12 5.00
C PHE A 201 -14.56 16.16 4.36
N ASP A 202 -15.58 16.72 3.68
CA ASP A 202 -16.55 15.93 2.91
C ASP A 202 -15.93 15.46 1.59
N LEU A 203 -15.52 14.18 1.57
CA LEU A 203 -14.80 13.57 0.46
C LEU A 203 -15.41 12.22 0.03
N GLU A 204 -16.54 11.82 0.60
CA GLU A 204 -17.15 10.49 0.39
C GLU A 204 -17.47 10.26 -1.09
N ALA A 205 -18.18 11.20 -1.72
CA ALA A 205 -18.52 11.11 -3.14
C ALA A 205 -17.28 11.03 -4.05
N ARG A 206 -16.17 11.68 -3.65
CA ARG A 206 -14.91 11.63 -4.39
C ARG A 206 -14.22 10.27 -4.24
N ILE A 207 -14.20 9.72 -3.02
CA ILE A 207 -13.64 8.40 -2.73
C ILE A 207 -14.39 7.32 -3.52
N GLU A 208 -15.74 7.36 -3.50
CA GLU A 208 -16.60 6.47 -4.27
C GLU A 208 -16.31 6.55 -5.78
N GLN A 209 -16.25 7.76 -6.33
CA GLN A 209 -15.98 7.96 -7.75
C GLN A 209 -14.59 7.42 -8.15
N ILE A 210 -13.57 7.65 -7.33
CA ILE A 210 -12.20 7.16 -7.60
C ILE A 210 -12.21 5.64 -7.61
N PHE A 211 -12.76 4.99 -6.58
CA PHE A 211 -12.75 3.54 -6.47
C PHE A 211 -13.54 2.87 -7.59
N PHE A 212 -14.69 3.43 -7.98
CA PHE A 212 -15.53 2.92 -9.07
C PHE A 212 -14.74 2.75 -10.38
N TYR A 213 -13.79 3.65 -10.68
CA TYR A 213 -12.97 3.57 -11.88
C TYR A 213 -11.61 2.90 -11.69
N ALA A 214 -11.22 2.56 -10.46
CA ALA A 214 -9.86 2.13 -10.12
C ALA A 214 -9.56 0.66 -10.43
N GLU A 215 -10.56 -0.23 -10.40
CA GLU A 215 -10.34 -1.68 -10.56
C GLU A 215 -9.60 -1.98 -11.88
N SER A 216 -8.42 -2.59 -11.81
CA SER A 216 -7.60 -2.99 -12.96
C SER A 216 -7.69 -4.50 -13.21
N SER A 217 -6.92 -5.04 -14.17
CA SER A 217 -6.80 -6.50 -14.34
C SER A 217 -5.83 -7.14 -13.34
N ASN A 218 -5.14 -6.34 -12.52
CA ASN A 218 -4.16 -6.80 -11.56
C ASN A 218 -4.83 -7.11 -10.20
N LEU A 219 -4.94 -8.40 -9.88
CA LEU A 219 -5.61 -8.85 -8.65
C LEU A 219 -4.91 -8.41 -7.36
N ILE A 220 -3.58 -8.26 -7.39
CA ILE A 220 -2.81 -7.81 -6.23
C ILE A 220 -3.11 -6.32 -6.00
N SER A 221 -3.00 -5.50 -7.05
CA SER A 221 -3.38 -4.09 -7.01
C SER A 221 -4.82 -3.90 -6.53
N ASN A 222 -5.77 -4.68 -7.07
CA ASN A 222 -7.19 -4.56 -6.71
C ASN A 222 -7.46 -4.85 -5.23
N SER A 223 -6.72 -5.80 -4.64
CA SER A 223 -6.83 -6.11 -3.21
C SER A 223 -6.34 -4.96 -2.33
N PHE A 224 -5.25 -4.29 -2.73
CA PHE A 224 -4.75 -3.10 -2.04
C PHE A 224 -5.65 -1.87 -2.27
N LEU A 225 -6.12 -1.64 -3.49
CA LEU A 225 -7.08 -0.58 -3.82
C LEU A 225 -8.36 -0.70 -3.00
N ARG A 226 -8.90 -1.92 -2.87
CA ARG A 226 -10.07 -2.17 -2.02
C ARG A 226 -9.80 -1.85 -0.56
N SER A 227 -8.62 -2.23 -0.05
CA SER A 227 -8.22 -1.91 1.33
C SER A 227 -8.14 -0.40 1.54
N SER A 228 -7.48 0.33 0.64
CA SER A 228 -7.37 1.79 0.70
C SER A 228 -8.72 2.50 0.57
N TYR A 229 -9.64 1.99 -0.27
CA TYR A 229 -11.01 2.48 -0.38
C TYR A 229 -11.77 2.30 0.94
N GLU A 230 -11.64 1.15 1.60
CA GLU A 230 -12.26 0.85 2.90
C GLU A 230 -11.57 1.56 4.09
N GLY A 231 -10.64 2.50 3.84
CA GLY A 231 -9.91 3.20 4.89
C GLY A 231 -8.98 2.28 5.68
N LYS A 232 -8.38 1.27 5.03
CA LYS A 232 -7.43 0.32 5.63
C LYS A 232 -6.04 0.49 5.04
N VAL A 233 -5.05 0.48 5.91
CA VAL A 233 -3.65 0.79 5.60
C VAL A 233 -2.70 -0.22 6.23
N SER A 234 -1.48 -0.30 5.71
CA SER A 234 -0.41 -1.08 6.33
C SER A 234 0.14 -0.38 7.57
N GLU A 235 0.89 -1.12 8.39
CA GLU A 235 1.54 -0.58 9.59
C GLU A 235 2.44 0.63 9.28
N LYS A 236 3.21 0.56 8.19
CA LYS A 236 4.10 1.63 7.74
C LYS A 236 3.31 2.88 7.34
N VAL A 237 2.21 2.70 6.62
CA VAL A 237 1.35 3.81 6.20
C VAL A 237 0.61 4.39 7.40
N ARG A 238 0.11 3.56 8.32
CA ARG A 238 -0.49 4.00 9.58
C ARG A 238 0.49 4.90 10.35
N ARG A 239 1.74 4.44 10.55
CA ARG A 239 2.79 5.23 11.21
C ARG A 239 3.04 6.56 10.50
N LEU A 240 3.11 6.56 9.17
CA LEU A 240 3.28 7.78 8.37
C LEU A 240 2.10 8.77 8.54
N LEU A 241 0.86 8.29 8.53
CA LEU A 241 -0.33 9.11 8.75
C LEU A 241 -0.35 9.72 10.16
N GLN A 242 0.06 8.97 11.18
CA GLN A 242 0.20 9.48 12.54
C GLN A 242 1.29 10.56 12.62
N ALA A 243 2.43 10.35 11.97
CA ALA A 243 3.51 11.32 11.94
C ALA A 243 3.13 12.61 11.17
N LEU A 244 2.33 12.50 10.11
CA LEU A 244 1.79 13.65 9.37
C LEU A 244 0.89 14.54 10.23
N ALA A 245 0.14 13.96 11.17
CA ALA A 245 -0.66 14.71 12.15
C ALA A 245 0.16 15.19 13.37
N GLY A 246 1.37 14.67 13.54
CA GLY A 246 2.21 14.92 14.71
C GLY A 246 3.08 16.17 14.59
N LYS A 247 3.72 16.54 15.71
CA LYS A 247 4.70 17.64 15.77
C LYS A 247 6.16 17.15 15.81
N ASP A 248 6.37 15.83 15.86
CA ASP A 248 7.71 15.24 15.89
C ASP A 248 8.25 15.07 14.48
N ARG A 249 9.19 15.96 14.13
CA ARG A 249 9.84 15.96 12.82
C ARG A 249 10.71 14.73 12.58
N ALA A 250 11.42 14.25 13.60
CA ALA A 250 12.28 13.08 13.45
C ALA A 250 11.45 11.82 13.18
N GLU A 251 10.28 11.73 13.82
CA GLU A 251 9.33 10.64 13.56
C GLU A 251 8.76 10.68 12.14
N LEU A 252 8.43 11.86 11.61
CA LEU A 252 8.01 12.00 10.21
C LEU A 252 9.09 11.53 9.23
N GLU A 253 10.35 11.90 9.45
CA GLU A 253 11.47 11.46 8.61
C GLU A 253 11.67 9.94 8.67
N ALA A 254 11.62 9.36 9.88
CA ALA A 254 11.74 7.92 10.08
C ALA A 254 10.58 7.14 9.44
N ALA A 255 9.35 7.62 9.60
CA ALA A 255 8.15 7.02 9.01
C ALA A 255 8.17 7.11 7.48
N ALA A 256 8.57 8.26 6.92
CA ALA A 256 8.74 8.44 5.48
C ALA A 256 9.78 7.47 4.91
N ALA A 257 10.96 7.39 5.54
CA ALA A 257 12.01 6.47 5.11
C ALA A 257 11.57 5.00 5.16
N ALA A 258 10.75 4.62 6.15
CA ALA A 258 10.19 3.27 6.24
C ALA A 258 9.15 2.99 5.14
N ALA A 259 8.29 3.96 4.81
CA ALA A 259 7.30 3.84 3.75
C ALA A 259 7.96 3.71 2.36
N LEU A 260 8.97 4.54 2.06
CA LEU A 260 9.71 4.54 0.79
C LEU A 260 10.47 3.24 0.52
N LYS A 261 10.88 2.50 1.56
CA LYS A 261 11.53 1.18 1.44
C LYS A 261 10.60 0.05 1.02
N SER A 262 9.32 0.32 0.75
CA SER A 262 8.35 -0.69 0.34
C SER A 262 8.37 -0.93 -1.17
N GLY A 263 8.82 -2.13 -1.59
CA GLY A 263 8.91 -2.48 -3.00
C GLY A 263 10.00 -1.69 -3.75
N HIS A 264 10.00 -1.78 -5.09
CA HIS A 264 10.94 -1.01 -5.91
C HIS A 264 10.52 0.46 -5.98
N THR A 265 9.34 0.78 -6.53
CA THR A 265 8.76 2.14 -6.56
C THR A 265 7.43 2.26 -5.81
N SER A 266 6.74 1.15 -5.55
CA SER A 266 5.38 1.11 -4.97
C SER A 266 5.21 1.99 -3.73
N GLY A 267 6.15 1.96 -2.78
CA GLY A 267 6.10 2.82 -1.60
C GLY A 267 6.16 4.32 -1.93
N ALA A 268 7.02 4.71 -2.87
CA ALA A 268 7.13 6.09 -3.33
C ALA A 268 5.91 6.54 -4.14
N ASP A 269 5.39 5.67 -5.01
CA ASP A 269 4.22 5.94 -5.85
C ASP A 269 2.94 6.07 -5.00
N PHE A 270 2.81 5.22 -3.97
CA PHE A 270 1.77 5.35 -2.94
C PHE A 270 1.89 6.67 -2.17
N CYS A 271 3.09 7.01 -1.68
CA CYS A 271 3.32 8.27 -0.98
C CYS A 271 3.01 9.48 -1.87
N ALA A 272 3.30 9.41 -3.17
CA ALA A 272 2.97 10.46 -4.12
C ALA A 272 1.46 10.68 -4.24
N GLY A 273 0.68 9.59 -4.33
CA GLY A 273 -0.79 9.65 -4.33
C GLY A 273 -1.38 10.19 -3.04
N LEU A 274 -0.84 9.74 -1.90
CA LEU A 274 -1.25 10.19 -0.57
C LEU A 274 -1.01 11.69 -0.38
N LEU A 275 0.19 12.17 -0.69
CA LEU A 275 0.53 13.59 -0.64
C LEU A 275 -0.37 14.42 -1.57
N PHE A 276 -0.58 13.94 -2.79
CA PHE A 276 -1.44 14.61 -3.75
C PHE A 276 -2.87 14.76 -3.22
N ALA A 277 -3.46 13.69 -2.65
CA ALA A 277 -4.78 13.75 -2.03
C ALA A 277 -4.85 14.77 -0.89
N LEU A 278 -3.89 14.74 0.04
CA LEU A 278 -3.87 15.66 1.18
C LEU A 278 -3.79 17.12 0.72
N MET A 279 -2.88 17.44 -0.20
CA MET A 279 -2.75 18.79 -0.75
C MET A 279 -4.00 19.24 -1.51
N GLN A 280 -4.67 18.36 -2.24
CA GLN A 280 -5.92 18.68 -2.92
C GLN A 280 -7.09 18.88 -1.96
N ALA A 281 -7.15 18.09 -0.88
CA ALA A 281 -8.18 18.23 0.15
C ALA A 281 -8.03 19.57 0.88
N LEU A 282 -6.80 19.93 1.27
CA LEU A 282 -6.50 21.17 1.99
C LEU A 282 -6.67 22.45 1.16
N LYS A 283 -6.61 22.38 -0.18
CA LYS A 283 -6.90 23.52 -1.07
C LYS A 283 -8.38 23.80 -1.25
N GLY A 284 -9.22 22.79 -1.05
CA GLY A 284 -10.67 22.87 -1.29
C GLY A 284 -11.53 22.80 -0.03
N GLY A 285 -10.90 22.58 1.13
CA GLY A 285 -11.52 22.67 2.45
C GLY A 285 -11.41 24.06 3.06
#